data_AF-A0A1D1ZU41-F1
#
_entry.id   AF-A0A1D1ZU41-F1
#
_cell.length_a   1.000
_cell.length_b   1.000
_cell.length_c   1.000
_cell.angle_alpha   90.00
_cell.angle_beta   90.00
_cell.angle_gamma   90.00
#
_symmetry.space_group_name_H-M   'P 1'
#
loop_
_entity.id
_entity.type
_entity.pdbx_description
1 polymer ?
#
loop_
_entity_poly.entity_id
_entity_poly.type
_entity_poly.pdbx_seq_one_letter_code
_entity_poly.pdbx_strand_id
1 'polypeptide(L)'
;MDASAEAVMLAFPDVRLAFGESDEYSFVLPPSTKLYGRRASKLVSLVVSCFTATYVRRWAEFLPETPLLSTPMFDGRAVCYPNLAVLRDYLSWRQVDTHINNLYNACFWALVKGGMDQAAAHERLKGTLSSHKNELLFSEYGINYNEIPARFRKGSTLIRQRAEVRVKKPDGSWGVREKWVLQVLHVDIIGNQFWEEHPHLVEP
;
A
#
# COMPACT_ATOMS: atom_id res chain seq x y z
N MET A 1 -5.98 -0.40 6.67
CA MET A 1 -5.90 -0.17 5.21
C MET A 1 -5.64 -1.47 4.46
N ASP A 2 -4.50 -2.14 4.67
CA ASP A 2 -4.12 -3.37 3.95
C ASP A 2 -5.20 -4.46 3.99
N ALA A 3 -5.77 -4.70 5.17
CA ALA A 3 -6.90 -5.61 5.39
C ALA A 3 -8.14 -5.34 4.52
N SER A 4 -8.40 -4.07 4.18
CA SER A 4 -9.47 -3.65 3.29
C SER A 4 -9.07 -3.85 1.83
N ALA A 5 -7.81 -3.56 1.48
CA ALA A 5 -7.28 -3.81 0.15
C ALA A 5 -7.26 -5.32 -0.19
N GLU A 6 -6.89 -6.17 0.76
CA GLU A 6 -7.00 -7.63 0.63
C GLU A 6 -8.43 -8.05 0.33
N ALA A 7 -9.42 -7.52 1.07
CA ALA A 7 -10.82 -7.84 0.83
C ALA A 7 -11.30 -7.39 -0.55
N VAL A 8 -10.86 -6.22 -1.03
CA VAL A 8 -11.10 -5.78 -2.41
C VAL A 8 -10.49 -6.79 -3.39
N MET A 9 -9.22 -7.17 -3.25
CA MET A 9 -8.60 -8.12 -4.17
C MET A 9 -9.25 -9.52 -4.13
N LEU A 10 -9.80 -9.94 -2.98
CA LEU A 10 -10.59 -11.17 -2.87
C LEU A 10 -11.95 -11.05 -3.57
N ALA A 11 -12.63 -9.91 -3.44
CA ALA A 11 -13.92 -9.65 -4.06
C ALA A 11 -13.84 -9.41 -5.58
N PHE A 12 -12.72 -8.89 -6.06
CA PHE A 12 -12.47 -8.58 -7.47
C PHE A 12 -11.21 -9.32 -7.96
N PRO A 13 -11.33 -10.60 -8.39
CA PRO A 13 -10.18 -11.43 -8.76
C PRO A 13 -9.32 -10.89 -9.91
N ASP A 14 -9.89 -10.04 -10.78
CA ASP A 14 -9.19 -9.35 -11.86
C ASP A 14 -8.13 -8.36 -11.34
N VAL A 15 -8.22 -7.90 -10.09
CA VAL A 15 -7.21 -7.00 -9.51
C VAL A 15 -5.94 -7.81 -9.24
N ARG A 16 -4.86 -7.50 -9.98
CA ARG A 16 -3.59 -8.25 -9.94
C ARG A 16 -2.59 -7.69 -8.94
N LEU A 17 -2.56 -6.36 -8.83
CA LEU A 17 -1.67 -5.61 -7.95
C LEU A 17 -2.48 -4.52 -7.25
N ALA A 18 -2.19 -4.28 -5.99
CA ALA A 18 -2.59 -3.06 -5.29
C ALA A 18 -1.40 -2.44 -4.58
N PHE A 19 -1.36 -1.11 -4.48
CA PHE A 19 -0.33 -0.38 -3.76
C PHE A 19 -0.99 0.62 -2.82
N GLY A 20 -0.58 0.69 -1.56
CA GLY A 20 -1.12 1.65 -0.61
C GLY A 20 -0.03 2.31 0.23
N GLU A 21 -0.25 3.60 0.49
CA GLU A 21 0.49 4.38 1.49
C GLU A 21 -0.47 5.29 2.24
N SER A 22 -0.13 5.67 3.48
CA SER A 22 -0.96 6.58 4.29
C SER A 22 -2.43 6.14 4.34
N ASP A 23 -3.32 6.97 3.80
CA ASP A 23 -4.76 6.84 3.70
C ASP A 23 -5.24 6.52 2.27
N GLU A 24 -4.34 6.21 1.35
CA GLU A 24 -4.67 5.87 -0.05
C GLU A 24 -4.35 4.42 -0.44
N TYR A 25 -5.06 3.93 -1.46
CA TYR A 25 -4.81 2.65 -2.10
C TYR A 25 -5.15 2.69 -3.60
N SER A 26 -4.24 2.17 -4.40
CA SER A 26 -4.33 2.04 -5.86
C SER A 26 -4.56 0.57 -6.23
N PHE A 27 -5.54 0.29 -7.09
CA PHE A 27 -5.87 -1.07 -7.54
C PHE A 27 -5.69 -1.19 -9.05
N VAL A 28 -4.87 -2.15 -9.48
CA VAL A 28 -4.53 -2.36 -10.89
C VAL A 28 -5.32 -3.50 -11.48
N LEU A 29 -6.11 -3.18 -12.51
CA LEU A 29 -6.82 -4.14 -13.35
C LEU A 29 -6.03 -4.36 -14.65
N PRO A 30 -5.98 -5.60 -15.19
CA PRO A 30 -5.31 -5.87 -16.45
C PRO A 30 -6.06 -5.20 -17.62
N PRO A 31 -5.36 -4.87 -18.71
CA PRO A 31 -5.98 -4.26 -19.89
C PRO A 31 -7.07 -5.16 -20.49
N SER A 32 -6.99 -6.48 -20.32
CA SER A 32 -7.94 -7.48 -20.78
C SER A 32 -9.25 -7.54 -19.96
N THR A 33 -9.34 -6.89 -18.79
CA THR A 33 -10.51 -6.99 -17.90
C THR A 33 -11.83 -6.68 -18.60
N LYS A 34 -12.85 -7.48 -18.31
CA LYS A 34 -14.25 -7.27 -18.75
C LYS A 34 -15.16 -6.89 -17.59
N LEU A 35 -14.60 -6.69 -16.40
CA LEU A 35 -15.34 -6.44 -15.17
C LEU A 35 -16.31 -5.27 -15.36
N TYR A 36 -17.60 -5.53 -15.12
CA TYR A 36 -18.71 -4.58 -15.26
C TYR A 36 -18.76 -3.83 -16.61
N GLY A 37 -18.32 -4.47 -17.70
CA GLY A 37 -18.27 -3.83 -19.01
C GLY A 37 -17.34 -2.62 -19.05
N ARG A 38 -16.32 -2.58 -18.18
CA ARG A 38 -15.33 -1.50 -18.06
C ARG A 38 -15.91 -0.13 -17.75
N ARG A 39 -17.12 -0.09 -17.17
CA ARG A 39 -17.77 1.14 -16.74
C ARG A 39 -17.04 1.71 -15.53
N ALA A 40 -16.32 2.81 -15.71
CA ALA A 40 -15.57 3.49 -14.65
C ALA A 40 -16.40 3.73 -13.38
N SER A 41 -17.65 4.18 -13.53
CA SER A 41 -18.55 4.40 -12.38
C SER A 41 -18.82 3.14 -11.56
N LYS A 42 -18.94 1.96 -12.20
CA LYS A 42 -19.14 0.68 -11.50
C LYS A 42 -17.86 0.20 -10.84
N LEU A 43 -16.74 0.31 -11.52
CA LEU A 43 -15.43 -0.06 -10.96
C LEU A 43 -15.14 0.75 -9.70
N VAL A 44 -15.24 2.08 -9.79
CA VAL A 44 -14.97 2.98 -8.66
C VAL A 44 -15.95 2.75 -7.51
N SER A 45 -17.26 2.81 -7.75
CA SER A 45 -18.25 2.69 -6.67
C SER A 45 -18.18 1.37 -5.92
N LEU A 46 -17.95 0.25 -6.63
CA LEU A 46 -17.89 -1.07 -6.00
C LEU A 46 -16.58 -1.31 -5.24
N VAL A 47 -15.44 -0.85 -5.77
CA VAL A 47 -14.15 -0.91 -5.05
C VAL A 47 -14.21 -0.07 -3.79
N VAL A 48 -14.65 1.20 -3.89
CA VAL A 48 -14.78 2.11 -2.75
C VAL A 48 -15.78 1.56 -1.73
N SER A 49 -16.94 1.06 -2.16
CA SER A 49 -17.93 0.48 -1.25
C SER A 49 -17.38 -0.74 -0.50
N CYS A 50 -16.71 -1.65 -1.20
CA CYS A 50 -16.08 -2.84 -0.60
C CYS A 50 -14.98 -2.45 0.40
N PHE A 51 -14.14 -1.47 0.04
CA PHE A 51 -13.06 -0.98 0.88
C PHE A 51 -13.60 -0.34 2.16
N THR A 52 -14.53 0.62 2.04
CA THR A 52 -15.16 1.32 3.17
C THR A 52 -15.89 0.35 4.09
N ALA A 53 -16.71 -0.55 3.54
CA ALA A 53 -17.45 -1.54 4.34
C ALA A 53 -16.50 -2.47 5.09
N THR A 54 -15.40 -2.88 4.45
CA THR A 54 -14.37 -3.71 5.12
C THR A 54 -13.63 -2.93 6.18
N TYR A 55 -13.31 -1.66 5.94
CA TYR A 55 -12.63 -0.80 6.90
C TYR A 55 -13.44 -0.68 8.20
N VAL A 56 -14.73 -0.38 8.09
CA VAL A 56 -15.64 -0.31 9.26
C VAL A 56 -15.76 -1.68 9.94
N ARG A 57 -16.00 -2.73 9.16
CA ARG A 57 -16.21 -4.09 9.70
C ARG A 57 -14.99 -4.63 10.45
N ARG A 58 -13.78 -4.37 9.95
CA ARG A 58 -12.53 -4.90 10.51
C ARG A 58 -11.86 -3.93 11.50
N TRP A 59 -12.40 -2.73 11.71
CA TRP A 59 -11.78 -1.71 12.56
C TRP A 59 -11.41 -2.24 13.96
N ALA A 60 -12.36 -2.87 14.64
CA ALA A 60 -12.14 -3.40 15.99
C ALA A 60 -11.14 -4.58 16.04
N GLU A 61 -10.83 -5.22 14.90
CA GLU A 61 -9.76 -6.24 14.83
C GLU A 61 -8.38 -5.61 15.00
N PHE A 62 -8.20 -4.36 14.56
CA PHE A 62 -6.91 -3.66 14.58
C PHE A 62 -6.81 -2.63 15.70
N LEU A 63 -7.94 -2.03 16.10
CA LEU A 63 -8.03 -0.97 17.11
C LEU A 63 -9.15 -1.29 18.11
N PRO A 64 -9.02 -2.35 18.92
CA PRO A 64 -10.09 -2.81 19.82
C PRO A 64 -10.45 -1.77 20.89
N GLU A 65 -9.47 -1.01 21.36
CA GLU A 65 -9.64 0.00 22.44
C GLU A 65 -10.01 1.39 21.92
N THR A 66 -10.12 1.58 20.61
CA THR A 66 -10.42 2.88 20.00
C THR A 66 -11.69 2.75 19.18
N PRO A 67 -12.89 3.12 19.69
CA PRO A 67 -14.11 3.02 18.90
C PRO A 67 -14.11 3.99 17.71
N LEU A 68 -14.84 3.65 16.64
CA LEU A 68 -15.08 4.58 15.53
C LEU A 68 -15.95 5.73 16.02
N LEU A 69 -15.37 6.93 16.08
CA LEU A 69 -16.08 8.16 16.46
C LEU A 69 -16.85 8.78 15.28
N SER A 70 -16.44 8.47 14.05
CA SER A 70 -17.07 8.94 12.82
C SER A 70 -17.03 7.87 11.73
N THR A 71 -17.93 7.99 10.77
CA THR A 71 -17.96 7.10 9.61
C THR A 71 -16.80 7.43 8.67
N PRO A 72 -15.86 6.51 8.44
CA PRO A 72 -14.80 6.71 7.46
C PRO A 72 -15.40 6.75 6.05
N MET A 73 -14.89 7.64 5.22
CA MET A 73 -15.32 7.81 3.84
C MET A 73 -14.07 7.83 2.95
N PHE A 74 -14.19 7.21 1.79
CA PHE A 74 -13.13 7.17 0.79
C PHE A 74 -13.69 7.72 -0.52
N ASP A 75 -12.92 8.59 -1.17
CA ASP A 75 -13.16 8.92 -2.56
C ASP A 75 -12.52 7.85 -3.46
N GLY A 76 -12.74 7.96 -4.77
CA GLY A 76 -12.13 7.06 -5.71
C GLY A 76 -12.21 7.61 -7.13
N ARG A 77 -11.24 7.23 -7.95
CA ARG A 77 -11.17 7.61 -9.36
C ARG A 77 -10.65 6.45 -10.19
N ALA A 78 -11.04 6.40 -11.45
CA ALA A 78 -10.47 5.48 -12.44
C ALA A 78 -9.55 6.27 -13.37
N VAL A 79 -8.32 5.78 -13.53
CA VAL A 79 -7.33 6.34 -14.45
C VAL A 79 -6.91 5.24 -15.42
N CYS A 80 -6.87 5.55 -16.72
CA CYS A 80 -6.48 4.60 -17.75
C CYS A 80 -5.03 4.87 -18.17
N TYR A 81 -4.17 3.87 -18.04
CA TYR A 81 -2.79 3.94 -18.53
C TYR A 81 -2.68 3.15 -19.84
N PRO A 82 -2.15 3.76 -20.92
CA PRO A 82 -2.17 3.16 -22.26
C PRO A 82 -1.21 1.99 -22.43
N ASN A 83 -0.19 1.88 -21.57
CA ASN A 83 0.80 0.82 -21.61
C ASN A 83 1.41 0.59 -20.22
N LEU A 84 2.17 -0.50 -20.11
CA LEU A 84 2.82 -0.89 -18.86
C LEU A 84 3.84 0.14 -18.36
N ALA A 85 4.59 0.81 -19.25
CA ALA A 85 5.61 1.77 -18.84
C ALA A 85 4.97 2.93 -18.06
N VAL A 86 3.88 3.51 -18.57
CA VAL A 86 3.17 4.61 -17.87
C VAL A 86 2.53 4.14 -16.56
N LEU A 87 2.04 2.90 -16.50
CA LEU A 87 1.55 2.31 -15.24
C LEU A 87 2.67 2.17 -14.20
N ARG A 88 3.87 1.72 -14.63
CA ARG A 88 5.05 1.62 -13.76
C ARG A 88 5.51 2.99 -13.29
N ASP A 89 5.47 4.00 -14.14
CA ASP A 89 5.79 5.38 -13.76
C ASP A 89 4.81 5.90 -12.69
N TYR A 90 3.50 5.59 -12.83
CA TYR A 90 2.51 5.93 -11.81
C TYR A 90 2.78 5.26 -10.46
N LEU A 91 3.02 3.95 -10.45
CA LEU A 91 3.31 3.22 -9.21
C LEU A 91 4.63 3.67 -8.57
N SER A 92 5.63 3.96 -9.40
CA SER A 92 6.90 4.53 -8.95
C SER A 92 6.70 5.90 -8.32
N TRP A 93 5.88 6.75 -8.93
CA TRP A 93 5.52 8.06 -8.38
C TRP A 93 4.86 7.95 -7.01
N ARG A 94 3.93 7.00 -6.82
CA ARG A 94 3.32 6.73 -5.50
C ARG A 94 4.32 6.26 -4.45
N GLN A 95 5.23 5.35 -4.82
CA GLN A 95 6.26 4.90 -3.88
C GLN A 95 7.32 5.98 -3.56
N VAL A 96 7.66 6.86 -4.52
CA VAL A 96 8.53 8.01 -4.27
C VAL A 96 7.85 9.00 -3.30
N ASP A 97 6.55 9.26 -3.47
CA ASP A 97 5.78 10.12 -2.58
C ASP A 97 5.73 9.55 -1.15
N THR A 98 5.53 8.22 -1.03
CA THR A 98 5.63 7.50 0.26
C THR A 98 6.95 7.79 0.96
N HIS A 99 8.08 7.70 0.24
CA HIS A 99 9.40 7.94 0.81
C HIS A 99 9.57 9.38 1.29
N ILE A 100 9.18 10.35 0.46
CA ILE A 100 9.29 11.78 0.76
C ILE A 100 8.45 12.13 1.99
N ASN A 101 7.18 11.74 1.99
CA ASN A 101 6.23 12.05 3.07
C ASN A 101 6.65 11.35 4.38
N ASN A 102 7.07 10.08 4.32
CA ASN A 102 7.51 9.39 5.52
C ASN A 102 8.80 9.99 6.11
N LEU A 103 9.79 10.35 5.29
CA LEU A 103 11.02 11.00 5.78
C LEU A 103 10.72 12.35 6.40
N TYR A 104 9.85 13.15 5.78
CA TYR A 104 9.39 14.41 6.34
C TYR A 104 8.69 14.21 7.68
N ASN A 105 7.69 13.33 7.74
CA ASN A 105 6.88 13.08 8.93
C ASN A 105 7.72 12.49 10.08
N ALA A 106 8.68 11.63 9.79
CA ALA A 106 9.61 11.11 10.80
C ALA A 106 10.39 12.25 11.47
N CYS A 107 10.96 13.18 10.68
CA CYS A 107 11.65 14.34 11.22
C CYS A 107 10.70 15.26 11.98
N PHE A 108 9.55 15.57 11.39
CA PHE A 108 8.57 16.48 11.96
C PHE A 108 8.10 16.01 13.32
N TRP A 109 7.71 14.74 13.45
CA TRP A 109 7.25 14.20 14.72
C TRP A 109 8.37 13.96 15.72
N ALA A 110 9.62 13.73 15.27
CA ALA A 110 10.78 13.72 16.17
C ALA A 110 11.01 15.10 16.79
N LEU A 111 10.96 16.17 15.98
CA LEU A 111 11.04 17.56 16.44
C LEU A 111 9.94 17.89 17.44
N VAL A 112 8.68 17.58 17.10
CA VAL A 112 7.53 17.87 17.97
C VAL A 112 7.61 17.11 19.28
N LYS A 113 7.96 15.82 19.25
CA LYS A 113 8.17 15.01 20.47
C LYS A 113 9.39 15.47 21.28
N GLY A 114 10.36 16.10 20.63
CA GLY A 114 11.51 16.77 21.26
C GLY A 114 11.18 18.11 21.92
N GLY A 115 9.92 18.54 21.94
CA GLY A 115 9.46 19.76 22.60
C GLY A 115 9.30 20.97 21.68
N MET A 116 9.54 20.83 20.38
CA MET A 116 9.27 21.88 19.40
C MET A 116 7.76 21.99 19.14
N ASP A 117 7.25 23.21 18.95
CA ASP A 117 5.88 23.35 18.45
C ASP A 117 5.78 22.98 16.96
N GLN A 118 4.56 22.74 16.46
CA GLN A 118 4.33 22.29 15.09
C GLN A 118 4.75 23.33 14.04
N ALA A 119 4.56 24.63 14.31
CA ALA A 119 4.90 25.69 13.37
C ALA A 119 6.41 25.84 13.23
N ALA A 120 7.13 25.81 14.35
CA ALA A 120 8.58 25.81 14.41
C ALA A 120 9.17 24.57 13.73
N ALA A 121 8.58 23.38 13.92
CA ALA A 121 9.02 22.16 13.24
C ALA A 121 8.83 22.26 11.71
N HIS A 122 7.71 22.82 11.25
CA HIS A 122 7.48 23.07 9.82
C HIS A 122 8.50 24.03 9.23
N GLU A 123 8.74 25.19 9.86
CA GLU A 123 9.71 26.17 9.39
C GLU A 123 11.15 25.61 9.42
N ARG A 124 11.50 24.81 10.43
CA ARG A 124 12.82 24.15 10.50
C ARG A 124 13.06 23.18 9.35
N LEU A 125 12.03 22.46 8.92
CA LEU A 125 12.14 21.50 7.82
C LEU A 125 11.96 22.12 6.43
N LYS A 126 11.53 23.39 6.36
CA LYS A 126 11.26 24.10 5.11
C LYS A 126 12.53 24.26 4.28
N GLY A 127 12.45 23.92 2.99
CA GLY A 127 13.59 24.01 2.07
C GLY A 127 14.72 22.99 2.30
N THR A 128 14.60 22.11 3.31
CA THR A 128 15.64 21.11 3.59
C THR A 128 15.62 19.97 2.56
N LEU A 129 16.80 19.44 2.24
CA LEU A 129 16.96 18.27 1.39
C LEU A 129 16.84 16.96 2.19
N SER A 130 16.71 15.83 1.49
CA SER A 130 16.63 14.51 2.14
C SER A 130 17.88 14.16 2.95
N SER A 131 19.07 14.57 2.53
CA SER A 131 20.31 14.35 3.29
C SER A 131 20.26 15.03 4.66
N HIS A 132 19.84 16.30 4.71
CA HIS A 132 19.69 17.05 5.96
C HIS A 132 18.66 16.41 6.90
N LYS A 133 17.55 15.91 6.36
CA LYS A 133 16.54 15.19 7.15
C LYS A 133 17.07 13.90 7.77
N ASN A 134 17.87 13.14 7.01
CA ASN A 134 18.52 11.93 7.54
C ASN A 134 19.54 12.28 8.64
N GLU A 135 20.35 13.32 8.42
CA GLU A 135 21.31 13.79 9.41
C GLU A 135 20.62 14.30 10.69
N LEU A 136 19.53 15.04 10.56
CA LEU A 136 18.71 15.50 11.69
C LEU A 136 18.20 14.33 12.52
N LEU A 137 17.60 13.31 11.88
CA LEU A 137 17.12 12.12 12.58
C LEU A 137 18.26 11.38 13.29
N PHE A 138 19.41 11.24 12.65
CA PHE A 138 20.53 10.49 13.19
C PHE A 138 21.22 11.25 14.33
N SER A 139 21.64 12.49 14.09
CA SER A 139 22.48 13.25 15.01
C SER A 139 21.71 13.77 16.24
N GLU A 140 20.45 14.19 16.08
CA GLU A 140 19.68 14.77 17.18
C GLU A 140 18.83 13.74 17.92
N TYR A 141 18.39 12.68 17.23
CA TYR A 141 17.43 11.70 17.78
C TYR A 141 17.96 10.27 17.80
N GLY A 142 19.15 10.00 17.26
CA GLY A 142 19.70 8.64 17.20
C GLY A 142 18.89 7.69 16.31
N ILE A 143 18.08 8.22 15.39
CA ILE A 143 17.19 7.44 14.53
C ILE A 143 17.86 7.24 13.16
N ASN A 144 18.23 6.00 12.85
CA ASN A 144 18.60 5.63 11.50
C ASN A 144 17.34 5.41 10.65
N TYR A 145 17.06 6.32 9.70
CA TYR A 145 15.89 6.20 8.83
C TYR A 145 15.83 4.85 8.11
N ASN A 146 16.96 4.29 7.69
CA ASN A 146 16.98 3.01 6.98
C ASN A 146 16.53 1.82 7.83
N GLU A 147 16.53 1.95 9.16
CA GLU A 147 16.09 0.92 10.10
C GLU A 147 14.60 1.06 10.45
N ILE A 148 13.94 2.16 10.05
CA ILE A 148 12.48 2.28 10.17
C ILE A 148 11.83 1.13 9.38
N PRO A 149 10.74 0.51 9.89
CA PRO A 149 10.05 -0.58 9.22
C PRO A 149 9.76 -0.28 7.75
N ALA A 150 10.05 -1.26 6.89
CA ALA A 150 9.92 -1.10 5.43
C ALA A 150 8.51 -0.67 5.00
N ARG A 151 7.47 -1.11 5.72
CA ARG A 151 6.08 -0.67 5.50
C ARG A 151 5.93 0.85 5.47
N PHE A 152 6.61 1.57 6.37
CA PHE A 152 6.53 3.03 6.42
C PHE A 152 7.36 3.70 5.32
N ARG A 153 8.47 3.08 4.90
CA ARG A 153 9.38 3.65 3.90
C ARG A 153 8.99 3.33 2.45
N LYS A 154 8.30 2.21 2.24
CA LYS A 154 8.02 1.62 0.92
C LYS A 154 6.54 1.42 0.65
N GLY A 155 5.66 1.60 1.64
CA GLY A 155 4.24 1.33 1.53
C GLY A 155 3.93 -0.17 1.54
N SER A 156 2.71 -0.51 1.13
CA SER A 156 2.18 -1.87 1.07
C SER A 156 1.81 -2.23 -0.35
N THR A 157 2.58 -3.13 -0.97
CA THR A 157 2.26 -3.73 -2.27
C THR A 157 1.57 -5.07 -2.05
N LEU A 158 0.34 -5.20 -2.51
CA LEU A 158 -0.39 -6.46 -2.49
C LEU A 158 -0.34 -7.08 -3.87
N ILE A 159 0.07 -8.35 -3.93
CA ILE A 159 0.11 -9.11 -5.17
C ILE A 159 -0.64 -10.42 -5.01
N ARG A 160 -1.21 -10.89 -6.12
CA ARG A 160 -1.69 -12.27 -6.23
C ARG A 160 -0.56 -13.11 -6.82
N GLN A 161 -0.10 -14.13 -6.10
CA GLN A 161 0.96 -15.02 -6.58
C GLN A 161 0.65 -16.48 -6.28
N ARG A 162 1.27 -17.40 -7.02
CA ARG A 162 1.19 -18.82 -6.74
C ARG A 162 2.11 -19.14 -5.56
N ALA A 163 1.58 -19.81 -4.55
CA ALA A 163 2.35 -20.30 -3.42
C ALA A 163 1.93 -21.72 -3.06
N GLU A 164 2.89 -22.47 -2.50
CA GLU A 164 2.65 -23.78 -1.92
C GLU A 164 1.90 -23.65 -0.60
N VAL A 165 0.68 -24.20 -0.55
CA VAL A 165 -0.17 -24.21 0.64
C VAL A 165 -0.30 -25.63 1.16
N ARG A 166 -0.04 -25.82 2.46
CA ARG A 166 -0.32 -27.07 3.15
C ARG A 166 -1.82 -27.29 3.24
N VAL A 167 -2.29 -28.39 2.67
CA VAL A 167 -3.70 -28.79 2.67
C VAL A 167 -3.85 -30.16 3.31
N LYS A 168 -4.88 -30.30 4.13
CA LYS A 168 -5.26 -31.59 4.70
C LYS A 168 -6.02 -32.39 3.63
N LYS A 169 -5.55 -33.59 3.33
CA LYS A 169 -6.19 -34.51 2.39
C LYS A 169 -7.38 -35.23 3.06
N PRO A 170 -8.32 -35.81 2.29
CA PRO A 170 -9.43 -36.58 2.83
C PRO A 170 -9.01 -37.76 3.73
N ASP A 171 -7.82 -38.32 3.49
CA ASP A 171 -7.21 -39.40 4.28
C ASP A 171 -6.57 -38.91 5.61
N GLY A 172 -6.66 -37.62 5.92
CA GLY A 172 -6.09 -37.01 7.12
C GLY A 172 -4.60 -36.63 7.02
N SER A 173 -3.90 -37.03 5.96
CA SER A 173 -2.50 -36.67 5.71
C SER A 173 -2.36 -35.23 5.21
N TRP A 174 -1.16 -34.66 5.33
CA TRP A 174 -0.84 -33.35 4.79
C TRP A 174 -0.26 -33.49 3.38
N GLY A 175 -0.78 -32.70 2.44
CA GLY A 175 -0.21 -32.51 1.11
C GLY A 175 0.14 -31.05 0.88
N VAL A 176 0.94 -30.80 -0.16
CA VAL A 176 1.19 -29.46 -0.68
C VAL A 176 0.35 -29.28 -1.94
N ARG A 177 -0.36 -28.15 -2.04
CA ARG A 177 -1.00 -27.74 -3.29
C ARG A 177 -0.61 -26.31 -3.58
N GLU A 178 -0.31 -26.06 -4.84
CA GLU A 178 -0.08 -24.71 -5.31
C GLU A 178 -1.43 -23.99 -5.47
N LYS A 179 -1.55 -22.80 -4.89
CA LYS A 179 -2.74 -21.96 -4.97
C LYS A 179 -2.35 -20.50 -5.18
N TRP A 180 -3.25 -19.75 -5.80
CA TRP A 180 -3.17 -18.30 -5.80
C TRP A 180 -3.47 -17.77 -4.40
N VAL A 181 -2.48 -17.11 -3.80
CA VAL A 181 -2.59 -16.45 -2.51
C VAL A 181 -2.33 -14.95 -2.68
N LEU A 182 -2.91 -14.16 -1.79
CA LEU A 182 -2.55 -12.76 -1.66
C LEU A 182 -1.34 -12.65 -0.72
N GLN A 183 -0.38 -11.82 -1.11
CA GLN A 183 0.77 -11.49 -0.28
C GLN A 183 0.88 -9.98 -0.15
N VAL A 184 1.15 -9.51 1.06
CA VAL A 184 1.52 -8.13 1.35
C VAL A 184 3.05 -8.04 1.38
N LEU A 185 3.61 -7.18 0.55
CA LEU A 185 5.03 -6.93 0.39
C LEU A 185 5.35 -5.47 0.73
N HIS A 186 6.52 -5.24 1.33
CA HIS A 186 7.03 -3.91 1.65
C HIS A 186 8.40 -3.72 0.98
N VAL A 187 8.40 -3.80 -0.36
CA VAL A 187 9.61 -3.82 -1.20
C VAL A 187 9.62 -2.66 -2.19
N ASP A 188 10.78 -2.44 -2.82
CA ASP A 188 10.90 -1.47 -3.91
C ASP A 188 10.20 -1.99 -5.17
N ILE A 189 9.27 -1.20 -5.72
CA ILE A 189 8.55 -1.50 -6.97
C ILE A 189 8.94 -0.51 -8.10
N ILE A 190 9.88 0.40 -7.82
CA ILE A 190 10.44 1.34 -8.80
C ILE A 190 11.41 0.59 -9.71
N GLY A 191 12.35 -0.15 -9.11
CA GLY A 191 13.35 -0.94 -9.83
C GLY A 191 12.76 -2.10 -10.63
N ASN A 192 13.51 -2.60 -11.62
CA ASN A 192 13.08 -3.71 -12.47
C ASN A 192 12.94 -5.05 -11.72
N GLN A 193 13.71 -5.26 -10.65
CA GLN A 193 13.75 -6.53 -9.92
C GLN A 193 12.36 -7.04 -9.55
N PHE A 194 11.51 -6.20 -8.95
CA PHE A 194 10.15 -6.58 -8.58
C PHE A 194 9.32 -7.06 -9.78
N TRP A 195 9.45 -6.40 -10.93
CA TRP A 195 8.70 -6.73 -12.14
C TRP A 195 9.21 -8.00 -12.81
N GLU A 196 10.52 -8.25 -12.74
CA GLU A 196 11.17 -9.46 -13.24
C GLU A 196 10.85 -10.68 -12.36
N GLU A 197 10.71 -10.51 -11.05
CA GLU A 197 10.29 -11.55 -10.10
C GLU A 197 8.78 -11.86 -10.19
N HIS A 198 7.98 -10.95 -10.73
CA HIS A 198 6.52 -11.07 -10.79
C HIS A 198 5.92 -10.75 -12.19
N PRO A 199 6.33 -11.44 -13.26
CA PRO A 199 5.92 -11.11 -14.63
C PRO A 199 4.41 -11.28 -14.88
N HIS A 200 3.76 -12.21 -14.17
CA HIS A 200 2.31 -12.48 -14.29
C HIS A 200 1.42 -11.29 -13.89
N LEU A 201 1.95 -10.32 -13.15
CA LEU A 201 1.22 -9.10 -12.76
C LEU A 201 0.92 -8.20 -13.96
N VAL A 202 1.71 -8.33 -15.03
CA VAL A 202 1.71 -7.42 -16.18
C VAL A 202 1.52 -8.12 -17.52
N GLU A 203 1.58 -9.45 -17.54
CA GLU A 203 1.22 -10.25 -18.71
C GLU A 203 -0.26 -10.04 -19.13
N PRO A 204 -0.62 -10.13 -20.41
CA PRO A 204 -2.00 -9.93 -20.90
C PRO A 204 -3.09 -10.77 -20.22
#